data_AF-A0A923WHB4-F1
#
_entry.id   AF-A0A923WHB4-F1
#
_cell.length_a   1.000
_cell.length_b   1.000
_cell.length_c   1.000
_cell.angle_alpha   90.00
_cell.angle_beta   90.00
_cell.angle_gamma   90.00
#
_symmetry.space_group_name_H-M   'P 1'
#
loop_
_entity.id
_entity.type
_entity.pdbx_description
1 polymer ?
#
loop_
_entity_poly.entity_id
_entity_poly.type
_entity_poly.pdbx_seq_one_letter_code
_entity_poly.pdbx_strand_id
1 'polypeptide(L)'
;ADGKLWGAPVSDILLSDDSSEVVFVGAVSSSTPDKLEEAIRAAVGVRHKAADGSKYPVRESVPGSKIVYFDSKSKIYCAKYKPLPTLR
;
A
#
# COMPACT_ATOMS: atom_id res chain seq x y z
N ALA A 1 9.23 -15.78 3.39
CA ALA A 1 9.76 -15.87 2.02
C ALA A 1 10.02 -14.45 1.56
N ASP A 2 11.26 -14.11 1.20
CA ASP A 2 11.58 -12.77 0.71
C ASP A 2 11.08 -12.62 -0.73
N GLY A 3 10.17 -11.68 -0.94
CA GLY A 3 9.54 -11.41 -2.24
C GLY A 3 9.95 -10.05 -2.79
N LYS A 4 9.65 -9.80 -4.07
CA LYS A 4 9.74 -8.46 -4.67
C LYS A 4 8.40 -8.04 -5.26
N LEU A 5 7.96 -6.82 -4.95
CA LEU A 5 6.82 -6.17 -5.58
C LEU A 5 7.28 -4.89 -6.26
N TRP A 6 6.98 -4.72 -7.54
CA TRP A 6 7.42 -3.56 -8.34
C TRP A 6 8.94 -3.33 -8.31
N GLY A 7 9.73 -4.40 -8.13
CA GLY A 7 11.18 -4.32 -7.95
C GLY A 7 11.64 -3.98 -6.53
N ALA A 8 10.73 -3.57 -5.64
CA ALA A 8 11.03 -3.30 -4.23
C ALA A 8 10.98 -4.59 -3.39
N PRO A 9 11.96 -4.84 -2.51
CA PRO A 9 11.94 -5.98 -1.59
C PRO A 9 10.80 -5.84 -0.57
N VAL A 10 10.10 -6.95 -0.30
CA VAL A 10 9.04 -7.03 0.71
C VAL A 10 9.31 -8.16 1.70
N SER A 11 9.12 -7.88 2.99
CA SER A 11 9.32 -8.85 4.08
C SER A 11 8.02 -9.58 4.44
N ASP A 12 6.91 -8.87 4.39
CA ASP A 12 5.60 -9.35 4.84
C ASP A 12 4.55 -8.95 3.82
N ILE A 13 3.65 -9.89 3.52
CA ILE A 13 2.46 -9.65 2.70
C ILE A 13 1.25 -9.99 3.57
N LEU A 14 0.36 -9.01 3.73
CA LEU A 14 -0.88 -9.16 4.45
C LEU A 14 -2.03 -9.24 3.44
N LEU A 15 -2.82 -10.29 3.54
CA LEU A 15 -3.99 -10.52 2.69
C LEU A 15 -5.21 -10.65 3.59
N SER A 16 -6.33 -10.09 3.17
CA SER A 16 -7.60 -10.33 3.84
C SER A 16 -7.98 -11.81 3.72
N ASP A 17 -8.37 -12.41 4.84
CA ASP A 17 -8.85 -13.79 4.96
C ASP A 17 -10.39 -13.88 4.94
N ASP A 18 -11.04 -12.80 4.50
CA ASP A 18 -12.47 -12.58 4.50
C ASP A 18 -13.16 -12.45 5.86
N SER A 19 -12.44 -12.50 6.99
CA SER A 19 -13.03 -12.22 8.32
C SER A 19 -13.35 -10.75 8.57
N SER A 20 -12.74 -9.83 7.79
CA SER A 20 -12.94 -8.38 7.90
C SER A 20 -14.07 -7.86 7.01
N GLU A 21 -14.70 -6.75 7.41
CA GLU A 21 -15.65 -5.98 6.60
C GLU A 21 -15.01 -5.35 5.34
N VAL A 22 -13.67 -5.31 5.28
CA VAL A 22 -12.91 -4.80 4.15
C VAL A 22 -12.09 -5.89 3.48
N VAL A 23 -11.97 -5.82 2.15
CA VAL A 23 -10.94 -6.53 1.40
C VAL A 23 -9.70 -5.66 1.42
N PHE A 24 -8.60 -6.19 1.92
CA PHE A 24 -7.32 -5.50 1.92
C PHE A 24 -6.20 -6.37 1.39
N VAL A 25 -5.25 -5.72 0.75
CA VAL A 25 -3.92 -6.26 0.45
C VAL A 25 -2.91 -5.25 0.94
N GLY A 26 -1.90 -5.72 1.65
CA GLY A 26 -0.82 -4.90 2.14
C GLY A 26 0.52 -5.60 2.08
N ALA A 27 1.59 -4.83 2.08
CA ALA A 27 2.94 -5.35 2.18
C ALA A 27 3.84 -4.40 2.97
N VAL A 28 4.81 -4.97 3.68
CA VAL A 28 5.92 -4.23 4.29
C VAL A 28 7.10 -4.29 3.33
N SER A 29 7.57 -3.13 2.86
CA SER A 29 8.82 -3.03 2.11
C SER A 29 9.94 -2.53 3.01
N SER A 30 11.13 -3.10 2.88
CA SER A 30 12.33 -2.57 3.55
C SER A 30 12.80 -1.23 2.99
N SER A 31 12.14 -0.71 1.95
CA SER A 31 12.40 0.60 1.36
C SER A 31 11.66 1.72 2.12
N THR A 32 12.16 2.94 2.03
CA THR A 32 11.45 4.14 2.51
C THR A 32 10.19 4.40 1.67
N PRO A 33 9.21 5.17 2.18
CA PRO A 33 8.01 5.52 1.42
C PRO A 33 8.29 6.15 0.05
N ASP A 34 9.30 7.02 -0.05
CA ASP A 34 9.68 7.68 -1.31
C ASP A 34 10.27 6.69 -2.32
N LYS A 35 11.19 5.82 -1.88
CA LYS A 35 11.77 4.79 -2.76
C LYS A 35 10.72 3.79 -3.24
N LEU A 36 9.75 3.45 -2.39
CA LEU A 36 8.64 2.59 -2.77
C LEU A 36 7.72 3.26 -3.78
N GLU A 37 7.39 4.55 -3.60
CA GLU A 37 6.61 5.32 -4.58
C GLU A 37 7.32 5.38 -5.93
N GLU A 38 8.63 5.66 -5.95
CA GLU A 38 9.42 5.69 -7.17
C GLU A 38 9.41 4.34 -7.89
N ALA A 39 9.56 3.23 -7.16
CA ALA A 39 9.53 1.88 -7.71
C ALA A 39 8.17 1.54 -8.32
N ILE A 40 7.07 1.85 -7.61
CA ILE A 40 5.71 1.63 -8.11
C ILE A 40 5.45 2.49 -9.35
N ARG A 41 5.82 3.76 -9.31
CA ARG A 41 5.68 4.68 -10.44
C ARG A 41 6.45 4.19 -11.66
N ALA A 42 7.68 3.71 -11.47
CA ALA A 42 8.49 3.19 -12.56
C ALA A 42 7.91 1.89 -13.17
N ALA A 43 7.37 1.00 -12.33
CA ALA A 43 6.84 -0.28 -12.78
C ALA A 43 5.46 -0.17 -13.45
N VAL A 44 4.55 0.65 -12.92
CA VAL A 44 3.13 0.68 -13.33
C VAL A 44 2.55 2.09 -13.56
N GLY A 45 3.36 3.14 -13.46
CA GLY A 45 2.92 4.52 -13.74
C GLY A 45 2.01 5.15 -12.68
N VAL A 46 1.67 4.43 -11.61
CA VAL A 46 0.83 4.95 -10.52
C VAL A 46 1.65 5.87 -9.62
N ARG A 47 1.16 7.09 -9.38
CA ARG A 47 1.75 8.02 -8.42
C ARG A 47 1.04 7.96 -7.07
N HIS A 48 1.82 8.11 -6.00
CA HIS A 48 1.33 8.35 -4.65
C HIS A 48 1.80 9.73 -4.18
N LYS A 49 0.86 10.64 -3.92
CA LYS A 49 1.17 12.01 -3.46
C LYS A 49 1.02 12.10 -1.96
N ALA A 50 1.88 12.88 -1.30
CA ALA A 50 1.72 13.20 0.11
C ALA A 50 0.36 13.87 0.35
N ALA A 51 -0.39 13.36 1.33
CA ALA A 51 -1.71 13.89 1.70
C ALA A 51 -1.61 15.26 2.42
N ASP A 52 -0.48 15.50 3.09
CA ASP A 52 -0.20 16.74 3.82
C ASP A 52 1.32 17.05 3.86
N GLY A 53 1.68 18.15 4.51
CA GLY A 53 3.07 18.58 4.72
C GLY A 53 3.69 18.10 6.04
N SER A 54 3.14 17.07 6.69
CA SER A 54 3.71 16.53 7.92
C SER A 54 5.08 15.89 7.69
N LYS A 55 5.81 15.60 8.78
CA LYS A 55 7.13 14.96 8.70
C LYS A 55 7.06 13.55 8.08
N TYR A 56 5.96 12.84 8.28
CA TYR A 56 5.75 11.46 7.82
C TYR A 56 4.38 11.34 7.16
N PRO A 57 4.16 11.98 6.00
CA PRO A 57 2.84 12.05 5.40
C PRO A 57 2.45 10.69 4.85
N VAL A 58 1.17 10.36 4.98
CA VAL A 58 0.55 9.29 4.20
C VAL A 58 0.62 9.70 2.73
N ARG A 59 1.11 8.80 1.86
CA ARG A 59 1.11 9.03 0.41
C ARG A 59 -0.04 8.25 -0.21
N GLU A 60 -0.90 8.92 -0.98
CA GLU A 60 -2.10 8.32 -1.55
C GLU A 60 -2.10 8.42 -3.08
N SER A 61 -2.54 7.34 -3.71
CA SER A 61 -2.75 7.25 -5.15
C SER A 61 -4.20 7.51 -5.51
N VAL A 62 -4.46 7.95 -6.75
CA VAL A 62 -5.83 8.16 -7.26
C VAL A 62 -6.72 6.90 -7.12
N PRO A 63 -6.23 5.66 -7.37
CA PRO A 63 -7.00 4.45 -7.12
C PRO A 63 -7.27 4.13 -5.63
N GLY A 64 -6.71 4.89 -4.69
CA GLY A 64 -6.98 4.77 -3.25
C GLY A 64 -5.98 3.93 -2.45
N SER A 65 -4.92 3.41 -3.08
CA SER A 65 -3.83 2.75 -2.33
C SER A 65 -2.96 3.77 -1.61
N LYS A 66 -2.46 3.39 -0.44
CA LYS A 66 -1.73 4.25 0.50
C LYS A 66 -0.36 3.67 0.84
N ILE A 67 0.64 4.54 0.95
CA ILE A 67 1.98 4.22 1.46
C ILE A 67 2.19 5.03 2.75
N VAL A 68 2.59 4.35 3.82
CA VAL A 68 2.82 4.95 5.14
C VAL A 68 4.21 4.63 5.65
N TYR A 69 4.73 5.54 6.47
CA TYR A 69 5.97 5.34 7.22
C TYR A 69 5.80 4.19 8.23
N PHE A 70 6.81 3.34 8.33
CA PHE A 70 6.84 2.25 9.30
C PHE A 70 8.28 2.09 9.80
N ASP A 71 8.66 2.86 10.82
CA ASP A 71 10.06 3.01 11.23
C ASP A 71 10.95 3.34 10.02
N SER A 72 12.10 2.70 9.85
CA SER A 72 12.96 2.91 8.67
C SER A 72 12.42 2.32 7.34
N LYS A 73 11.24 1.70 7.38
CA LYS A 73 10.60 0.95 6.29
C LYS A 73 9.36 1.68 5.76
N SER A 74 8.60 1.00 4.91
CA SER A 74 7.29 1.45 4.45
C SER A 74 6.28 0.32 4.46
N LYS A 75 5.00 0.70 4.64
CA LYS A 75 3.86 -0.18 4.42
C LYS A 75 3.06 0.38 3.26
N ILE A 76 2.71 -0.47 2.30
CA ILE A 76 1.70 -0.17 1.29
C ILE A 76 0.45 -0.99 1.58
N TYR A 77 -0.71 -0.39 1.41
CA TYR A 77 -1.98 -1.10 1.49
C TYR A 77 -3.03 -0.49 0.57
N CYS A 78 -3.95 -1.33 0.12
CA CYS A 78 -5.22 -0.91 -0.46
C CYS A 78 -6.31 -1.59 0.36
N ALA A 79 -7.30 -0.82 0.81
CA ALA A 79 -8.46 -1.34 1.51
C ALA A 79 -9.70 -0.86 0.76
N LYS A 80 -10.57 -1.82 0.41
CA LYS A 80 -11.86 -1.55 -0.22
C LYS A 80 -12.95 -2.22 0.61
N TYR A 81 -14.03 -1.50 0.88
CA TYR A 81 -15.21 -2.10 1.51
C TYR A 81 -15.73 -3.25 0.65
N LYS A 82 -16.10 -4.35 1.31
CA LYS A 82 -16.86 -5.41 0.65
C LYS A 82 -18.14 -4.77 0.09
N PRO A 83 -18.50 -5.04 -1.19
CA PRO A 83 -19.80 -4.63 -1.67
C PRO A 83 -20.84 -5.22 -0.72
N LEU A 84 -21.75 -4.39 -0.23
CA LEU A 84 -22.90 -4.88 0.54
C LEU A 84 -23.58 -5.96 -0.31
N PRO A 85 -24.01 -7.09 0.29
CA PRO A 85 -24.84 -8.04 -0.44
C PRO A 85 -25.96 -7.25 -1.11
N THR A 86 -26.07 -7.35 -2.43
CA THR A 86 -27.23 -6.79 -3.13
C THR A 86 -28.45 -7.40 -2.46
N LEU A 87 -29.30 -6.58 -1.83
CA LEU A 87 -30.62 -7.01 -1.37
C LEU A 87 -31.29 -7.68 -2.57
N ARG A 88 -31.53 -8.98 -2.47
CA ARG A 88 -32.34 -9.73 -3.43
C ARG A 88 -33.81 -9.42 -3.21
#